data_AF-A0A1Q5BS67-F1
#
_entry.id   AF-A0A1Q5BS67-F1
#
_cell.length_a   1.000
_cell.length_b   1.000
_cell.length_c   1.000
_cell.angle_alpha   90.00
_cell.angle_beta   90.00
_cell.angle_gamma   90.00
#
_symmetry.space_group_name_H-M   'P 1'
#
loop_
_entity.id
_entity.type
_entity.pdbx_description
1 polymer ?
#
loop_
_entity_poly.entity_id
_entity_poly.type
_entity_poly.pdbx_seq_one_letter_code
_entity_poly.pdbx_strand_id
1 'polypeptide(L)'
;MPTYFWLVLIGVLGGGLLFTFLPGSSGTDPSQQAIAPGPAIGLPQETFPIELTEQRPTPTAAAPPTDEPEASTSPSPTPTPTLSPTPTPTPTASSPPSQSPTPGATARPELLGPGNDGELANMVQRYCDRHVSGSGSASARSDGRWECRRFLASPRIVNMDTACRDRYGADAYAQNSTSDAYGWNCYRIQSG
;
A
#
# COMPACT_ATOMS: atom_id res chain seq x y z
N MET A 1 -32.33 -10.22 52.98
CA MET A 1 -33.52 -11.09 52.90
C MET A 1 -33.68 -11.52 51.45
N PRO A 2 -33.33 -12.77 51.10
CA PRO A 2 -33.43 -13.31 49.75
C PRO A 2 -34.75 -14.08 49.54
N THR A 3 -35.29 -14.06 48.32
CA THR A 3 -36.24 -15.04 47.78
C THR A 3 -35.73 -15.36 46.37
N TYR A 4 -35.12 -16.53 46.12
CA TYR A 4 -35.79 -17.80 45.75
C TYR A 4 -36.65 -17.62 44.47
N PHE A 5 -36.63 -18.45 43.43
CA PHE A 5 -36.13 -19.81 43.22
C PHE A 5 -36.72 -20.22 41.87
N TRP A 6 -35.93 -20.40 40.81
CA TRP A 6 -36.32 -21.24 39.68
C TRP A 6 -35.07 -21.88 39.10
N LEU A 7 -34.61 -22.87 39.86
CA LEU A 7 -33.91 -24.04 39.34
C LEU A 7 -34.92 -24.93 38.64
N VAL A 8 -34.62 -25.34 37.42
CA VAL A 8 -34.87 -26.72 36.98
C VAL A 8 -33.56 -27.29 36.46
N LEU A 9 -32.98 -28.16 37.29
CA LEU A 9 -32.00 -29.21 36.96
C LEU A 9 -32.63 -30.20 35.96
N ILE A 10 -31.87 -30.89 35.11
CA ILE A 10 -31.18 -32.18 35.35
C ILE A 10 -30.42 -32.43 34.01
N GLY A 11 -29.14 -32.78 33.89
CA GLY A 11 -28.21 -33.48 34.79
C GLY A 11 -27.86 -34.84 34.19
N VAL A 12 -26.65 -35.02 33.62
CA VAL A 12 -25.88 -36.29 33.57
C VAL A 12 -24.39 -35.90 33.43
N LEU A 13 -23.60 -35.83 34.50
CA LEU A 13 -22.89 -36.91 35.22
C LEU A 13 -21.74 -37.58 34.44
N GLY A 14 -20.56 -37.52 35.06
CA GLY A 14 -19.36 -38.31 34.74
C GLY A 14 -18.34 -37.47 33.98
N GLY A 15 -17.22 -37.03 34.54
CA GLY A 15 -16.40 -37.62 35.58
C GLY A 15 -14.97 -37.37 35.11
N GLY A 16 -14.22 -36.57 35.86
CA GLY A 16 -12.83 -36.28 35.49
C GLY A 16 -11.97 -37.54 35.56
N LEU A 17 -11.01 -37.64 34.63
CA LEU A 17 -9.68 -38.21 34.85
C LEU A 17 -8.85 -38.12 33.56
N LEU A 18 -7.55 -37.91 33.77
CA LEU A 18 -6.44 -37.94 32.82
C LEU A 18 -6.22 -36.69 31.95
N PHE A 19 -5.47 -35.75 32.53
CA PHE A 19 -4.38 -35.09 31.82
C PHE A 19 -3.40 -36.17 31.32
N THR A 20 -3.42 -36.46 30.03
CA THR A 20 -2.30 -37.13 29.35
C THR A 20 -1.53 -36.10 28.55
N PHE A 21 -0.31 -35.81 29.02
CA PHE A 21 0.74 -35.28 28.17
C PHE A 21 1.02 -36.29 27.05
N LEU A 22 0.86 -35.90 25.79
CA LEU A 22 1.52 -36.55 24.67
C LEU A 22 2.62 -35.63 24.13
N PRO A 23 3.88 -36.08 24.04
CA PRO A 23 4.90 -35.40 23.27
C PRO A 23 4.79 -35.80 21.79
N GLY A 24 4.98 -34.81 20.91
CA GLY A 24 5.51 -34.98 19.55
C GLY A 24 4.79 -35.93 18.59
N SER A 25 4.15 -35.37 17.57
CA SER A 25 4.26 -35.94 16.22
C SER A 25 4.01 -34.89 15.14
N SER A 26 5.08 -34.68 14.36
CA SER A 26 5.12 -34.75 12.90
C SER A 26 4.26 -33.79 12.06
N GLY A 27 4.97 -33.08 11.18
CA GLY A 27 4.46 -32.13 10.22
C GLY A 27 3.26 -32.63 9.43
N THR A 28 2.25 -31.78 9.38
CA THR A 28 1.13 -31.90 8.45
C THR A 28 1.50 -31.07 7.22
N ASP A 29 1.87 -31.78 6.16
CA ASP A 29 1.94 -31.31 4.80
C ASP A 29 0.50 -31.10 4.27
N PRO A 30 0.06 -29.88 3.89
CA PRO A 30 -1.20 -29.68 3.22
C PRO A 30 -0.98 -29.65 1.70
N SER A 31 -0.44 -30.71 1.12
CA SER A 31 -0.40 -30.91 -0.33
C SER A 31 -0.77 -32.33 -0.68
N GLN A 32 -2.06 -32.65 -0.49
CA GLN A 32 -2.83 -33.50 -1.41
C GLN A 32 -4.30 -33.55 -1.00
N GLN A 33 -5.05 -32.50 -1.35
CA GLN A 33 -6.47 -32.69 -1.62
C GLN A 33 -6.61 -33.04 -3.10
N ALA A 34 -6.81 -34.34 -3.33
CA ALA A 34 -7.31 -34.86 -4.59
C ALA A 34 -8.66 -34.20 -4.90
N ILE A 35 -8.66 -33.34 -5.92
CA ILE A 35 -9.87 -32.75 -6.47
C ILE A 35 -10.60 -33.87 -7.21
N ALA A 36 -11.71 -34.35 -6.64
CA ALA A 36 -12.65 -35.19 -7.35
C ALA A 36 -13.28 -34.39 -8.51
N PRO A 37 -13.50 -34.99 -9.70
CA PRO A 37 -14.23 -34.35 -10.77
C PRO A 37 -15.71 -34.23 -10.36
N GLY A 38 -16.13 -33.01 -10.02
CA GLY A 38 -17.54 -32.69 -9.82
C GLY A 38 -18.33 -32.78 -11.13
N PRO A 39 -19.64 -33.08 -11.08
CA PRO A 39 -20.48 -33.15 -12.26
C PRO A 39 -20.62 -31.78 -12.91
N ALA A 40 -20.46 -31.74 -14.23
CA ALA A 40 -20.69 -30.57 -15.07
C ALA A 40 -22.17 -30.15 -14.96
N ILE A 41 -22.44 -29.08 -14.21
CA ILE A 41 -23.70 -28.36 -14.31
C ILE A 41 -23.60 -27.48 -15.55
N GLY A 42 -24.23 -27.93 -16.63
CA GLY A 42 -24.46 -27.12 -17.82
C GLY A 42 -25.34 -25.93 -17.47
N LEU A 43 -24.78 -24.73 -17.60
CA LEU A 43 -25.56 -23.49 -17.61
C LEU A 43 -26.02 -23.23 -19.05
N PRO A 44 -27.30 -22.85 -19.26
CA PRO A 44 -27.81 -22.47 -20.57
C PRO A 44 -27.10 -21.20 -21.05
N GLN A 45 -26.60 -21.24 -22.29
CA GLN A 45 -26.09 -20.06 -22.96
C GLN A 45 -27.27 -19.17 -23.36
N GLU A 46 -27.60 -18.21 -22.49
CA GLU A 46 -28.47 -17.09 -22.82
C GLU A 46 -27.76 -16.20 -23.84
N THR A 47 -28.20 -16.34 -25.10
CA THR A 47 -27.81 -15.48 -26.21
C THR A 47 -28.54 -14.15 -26.05
N PHE A 48 -27.90 -13.17 -25.43
CA PHE A 48 -28.41 -11.80 -25.43
C PHE A 48 -28.04 -11.14 -26.78
N PRO A 49 -29.01 -10.61 -27.55
CA PRO A 49 -28.70 -9.78 -28.70
C PRO A 49 -28.08 -8.46 -28.21
N ILE A 50 -26.86 -8.17 -28.68
CA ILE A 50 -26.23 -6.86 -28.53
C ILE A 50 -27.05 -5.87 -29.36
N GLU A 51 -28.01 -5.18 -28.73
CA GLU A 51 -28.67 -4.02 -29.33
C GLU A 51 -27.68 -2.85 -29.30
N LEU A 52 -26.98 -2.66 -30.43
CA LEU A 52 -26.03 -1.59 -30.66
C LEU A 52 -26.77 -0.25 -30.74
N THR A 53 -27.02 0.39 -29.59
CA THR A 53 -27.51 1.77 -29.55
C THR A 53 -26.33 2.72 -29.76
N GLU A 54 -26.10 3.09 -31.02
CA GLU A 54 -25.21 4.18 -31.41
C GLU A 54 -25.84 5.53 -31.01
N GLN A 55 -25.55 5.97 -29.79
CA GLN A 55 -25.89 7.33 -29.34
C GLN A 55 -24.84 8.33 -29.82
N ARG A 56 -25.13 8.91 -30.99
CA ARG A 56 -24.45 10.09 -31.53
C ARG A 56 -24.72 11.30 -30.61
N PRO A 57 -23.72 11.93 -29.98
CA PRO A 57 -23.95 13.19 -29.31
C PRO A 57 -24.20 14.29 -30.37
N THR A 58 -25.36 14.93 -30.28
CA THR A 58 -25.69 16.15 -31.02
C THR A 58 -24.82 17.30 -30.51
N PRO A 59 -23.97 17.93 -31.33
CA PRO A 59 -23.33 19.19 -30.94
C PRO A 59 -24.38 20.31 -31.00
N THR A 60 -24.90 20.70 -29.85
CA THR A 60 -25.67 21.94 -29.70
C THR A 60 -24.71 23.11 -29.83
N ALA A 61 -24.68 23.71 -31.01
CA ALA A 61 -24.08 25.01 -31.24
C ALA A 61 -24.90 26.08 -30.50
N ALA A 62 -24.39 26.56 -29.37
CA ALA A 62 -24.91 27.73 -28.69
C ALA A 62 -24.26 28.99 -29.27
N ALA A 63 -25.11 29.99 -29.55
CA ALA A 63 -24.85 31.24 -30.24
C ALA A 63 -23.79 32.15 -29.57
N PRO A 64 -23.19 33.09 -30.33
CA PRO A 64 -22.35 34.14 -29.78
C PRO A 64 -23.18 35.23 -29.08
N PRO A 65 -22.83 35.67 -27.85
CA PRO A 65 -23.34 36.91 -27.32
C PRO A 65 -22.49 38.10 -27.79
N THR A 66 -23.18 38.98 -28.52
CA THR A 66 -23.09 40.44 -28.63
C THR A 66 -22.00 41.16 -27.84
N ASP A 67 -21.15 41.90 -28.57
CA ASP A 67 -20.30 42.98 -28.08
C ASP A 67 -21.12 44.11 -27.43
N GLU A 68 -20.84 44.41 -26.16
CA GLU A 68 -21.26 45.64 -25.47
C GLU A 68 -20.01 46.43 -25.04
N PRO A 69 -19.78 47.64 -25.56
CA PRO A 69 -18.65 48.47 -25.17
C PRO A 69 -19.06 49.44 -24.07
N GLU A 70 -18.66 49.19 -22.82
CA GLU A 70 -18.79 50.20 -21.76
C GLU A 70 -17.53 50.40 -20.92
N ALA A 71 -17.15 51.68 -20.86
CA ALA A 71 -16.48 52.41 -19.80
C ALA A 71 -15.05 51.98 -19.37
N SER A 72 -14.09 52.72 -19.93
CA SER A 72 -12.77 52.94 -19.36
C SER A 72 -12.87 53.59 -17.97
N THR A 73 -12.56 52.83 -16.92
CA THR A 73 -12.24 53.37 -15.60
C THR A 73 -10.74 53.27 -15.37
N SER A 74 -10.10 54.43 -15.27
CA SER A 74 -8.68 54.63 -14.93
C SER A 74 -8.27 53.79 -13.71
N PRO A 75 -7.16 53.04 -13.78
CA PRO A 75 -6.66 52.30 -12.63
C PRO A 75 -6.14 53.27 -11.56
N SER A 76 -6.64 53.13 -10.34
CA SER A 76 -6.08 53.76 -9.14
C SER A 76 -4.66 53.21 -8.89
N PRO A 77 -3.67 54.06 -8.54
CA PRO A 77 -2.33 53.57 -8.24
C PRO A 77 -2.36 52.66 -7.01
N THR A 78 -1.97 51.40 -7.21
CA THR A 78 -1.71 50.42 -6.15
C THR A 78 -0.53 50.90 -5.30
N PRO A 79 -0.65 50.98 -3.96
CA PRO A 79 0.48 51.32 -3.11
C PRO A 79 1.59 50.28 -3.27
N THR A 80 2.78 50.73 -3.65
CA THR A 80 3.98 49.90 -3.72
C THR A 80 4.32 49.38 -2.32
N PRO A 81 4.36 48.05 -2.08
CA PRO A 81 4.76 47.53 -0.79
C PRO A 81 6.21 47.94 -0.51
N THR A 82 6.41 48.68 0.57
CA THR A 82 7.74 49.03 1.08
C THR A 82 8.41 47.73 1.51
N LEU A 83 9.47 47.34 0.80
CA LEU A 83 10.28 46.17 1.16
C LEU A 83 10.94 46.43 2.52
N SER A 84 10.47 45.70 3.53
CA SER A 84 11.11 45.64 4.84
C SER A 84 12.54 45.09 4.68
N PRO A 85 13.55 45.65 5.38
CA PRO A 85 14.92 45.14 5.30
C PRO A 85 14.95 43.66 5.68
N THR A 86 15.38 42.83 4.73
CA THR A 86 15.67 41.43 4.97
C THR A 86 16.75 41.33 6.04
N PRO A 87 16.55 40.58 7.14
CA PRO A 87 17.59 40.37 8.13
C PRO A 87 18.80 39.74 7.45
N THR A 88 19.96 40.36 7.62
CA THR A 88 21.24 39.80 7.19
C THR A 88 21.42 38.46 7.90
N PRO A 89 21.66 37.35 7.18
CA PRO A 89 21.88 36.06 7.81
C PRO A 89 23.15 36.14 8.67
N THR A 90 22.97 35.99 9.98
CA THR A 90 24.06 35.75 10.91
C THR A 90 24.84 34.51 10.44
N PRO A 91 26.17 34.57 10.33
CA PRO A 91 26.97 33.40 9.94
C PRO A 91 26.70 32.28 10.95
N THR A 92 26.03 31.24 10.48
CA THR A 92 25.87 29.99 11.24
C THR A 92 27.26 29.40 11.41
N ALA A 93 27.61 29.03 12.64
CA ALA A 93 28.87 28.39 12.97
C ALA A 93 29.12 27.25 11.98
N SER A 94 30.25 27.32 11.28
CA SER A 94 30.72 26.26 10.39
C SER A 94 30.81 24.99 11.20
N SER A 95 29.93 24.03 10.91
CA SER A 95 30.07 22.67 11.41
C SER A 95 31.50 22.18 11.10
N PRO A 96 32.12 21.41 12.00
CA PRO A 96 33.44 20.83 11.74
C PRO A 96 33.38 20.04 10.42
N PRO A 97 34.50 19.96 9.66
CA PRO A 97 34.53 19.20 8.42
C PRO A 97 34.04 17.78 8.71
N SER A 98 32.99 17.39 8.00
CA SER A 98 32.54 16.01 7.92
C SER A 98 33.77 15.16 7.66
N GLN A 99 34.10 14.28 8.60
CA GLN A 99 35.21 13.34 8.44
C GLN A 99 34.98 12.62 7.12
N SER A 100 35.89 12.84 6.16
CA SER A 100 35.89 12.09 4.90
C SER A 100 35.98 10.62 5.27
N PRO A 101 35.04 9.76 4.85
CA PRO A 101 35.17 8.33 5.10
C PRO A 101 36.50 7.88 4.50
N THR A 102 37.27 7.13 5.29
CA THR A 102 38.54 6.54 4.88
C THR A 102 38.31 5.77 3.57
N PRO A 103 38.95 6.16 2.45
CA PRO A 103 38.85 5.42 1.19
C PRO A 103 39.54 4.07 1.37
N GLY A 104 38.79 3.04 1.76
CA GLY A 104 39.35 1.72 2.05
C GLY A 104 38.37 0.72 2.67
N ALA A 105 37.30 1.17 3.31
CA ALA A 105 36.23 0.28 3.73
C ALA A 105 35.29 0.02 2.53
N THR A 106 35.35 -1.18 1.96
CA THR A 106 34.32 -1.64 1.01
C THR A 106 32.99 -1.63 1.76
N ALA A 107 32.14 -0.65 1.46
CA ALA A 107 30.86 -0.51 2.12
C ALA A 107 30.02 -1.76 1.84
N ARG A 108 29.61 -2.46 2.90
CA ARG A 108 28.90 -3.74 2.78
C ARG A 108 27.39 -3.49 2.87
N PRO A 109 26.59 -4.01 1.92
CA PRO A 109 25.14 -4.01 2.05
C PRO A 109 24.72 -4.81 3.29
N GLU A 110 23.97 -4.17 4.17
CA GLU A 110 23.29 -4.80 5.29
C GLU A 110 21.84 -5.09 4.89
N LEU A 111 21.39 -6.34 5.06
CA LEU A 111 20.00 -6.73 4.82
C LEU A 111 19.13 -6.26 5.98
N LEU A 112 18.13 -5.43 5.68
CA LEU A 112 17.19 -4.89 6.67
C LEU A 112 15.90 -5.71 6.78
N GLY A 113 15.62 -6.52 5.77
CA GLY A 113 14.39 -7.30 5.61
C GLY A 113 13.66 -6.88 4.34
N PRO A 114 12.43 -7.36 4.10
CA PRO A 114 11.69 -8.35 4.88
C PRO A 114 12.35 -9.73 4.88
N GLY A 115 12.19 -10.51 5.96
CA GLY A 115 12.83 -11.84 6.07
C GLY A 115 12.07 -12.99 5.41
N ASN A 116 10.84 -12.74 4.91
CA ASN A 116 10.00 -13.70 4.22
C ASN A 116 8.86 -12.99 3.43
N ASP A 117 8.20 -13.76 2.56
CA ASP A 117 7.12 -13.31 1.67
C ASP A 117 5.96 -12.63 2.41
N GLY A 118 5.59 -13.13 3.59
CA GLY A 118 4.50 -12.58 4.40
C GLY A 118 4.86 -11.20 4.97
N GLU A 119 6.10 -11.02 5.42
CA GLU A 119 6.59 -9.74 5.90
C GLU A 119 6.70 -8.71 4.76
N LEU A 120 7.08 -9.16 3.56
CA LEU A 120 7.10 -8.33 2.35
C LEU A 120 5.70 -7.89 1.95
N ALA A 121 4.74 -8.82 1.88
CA ALA A 121 3.35 -8.49 1.58
C ALA A 121 2.77 -7.49 2.59
N ASN A 122 3.05 -7.69 3.89
CA ASN A 122 2.61 -6.76 4.93
C ASN A 122 3.28 -5.37 4.83
N MET A 123 4.56 -5.33 4.44
CA MET A 123 5.27 -4.08 4.19
C MET A 123 4.59 -3.28 3.08
N VAL A 124 4.36 -3.94 1.94
CA VAL A 124 3.78 -3.30 0.76
C VAL A 124 2.34 -2.89 1.01
N GLN A 125 1.56 -3.72 1.73
CA GLN A 125 0.20 -3.38 2.13
C GLN A 125 0.17 -2.08 2.96
N ARG A 126 1.01 -1.98 3.99
CA ARG A 126 1.11 -0.75 4.81
C ARG A 126 1.55 0.46 4.01
N TYR A 127 2.45 0.27 3.04
CA TYR A 127 2.84 1.34 2.12
C TYR A 127 1.64 1.80 1.28
N CYS A 128 0.87 0.87 0.70
CA CYS A 128 -0.34 1.22 -0.06
C CYS A 128 -1.37 1.94 0.80
N ASP A 129 -1.60 1.49 2.04
CA ASP A 129 -2.54 2.13 2.96
C ASP A 129 -2.14 3.57 3.34
N ARG A 130 -0.83 3.85 3.45
CA ARG A 130 -0.32 5.21 3.75
C ARG A 130 -0.33 6.13 2.54
N HIS A 131 0.10 5.63 1.38
CA HIS A 131 0.41 6.47 0.22
C HIS A 131 -0.70 6.53 -0.83
N VAL A 132 -1.67 5.62 -0.77
CA VAL A 132 -2.86 5.66 -1.63
C VAL A 132 -4.03 6.10 -0.78
N SER A 133 -4.57 7.29 -1.07
CA SER A 133 -5.66 7.89 -0.31
C SER A 133 -6.87 6.95 -0.27
N GLY A 134 -7.15 6.38 0.90
CA GLY A 134 -8.19 5.40 1.20
C GLY A 134 -7.78 3.96 0.87
N SER A 135 -7.95 3.09 1.86
CA SER A 135 -7.51 1.69 1.95
C SER A 135 -7.26 1.02 0.61
N GLY A 136 -6.00 1.00 0.18
CA GLY A 136 -5.57 0.33 -1.04
C GLY A 136 -5.08 -1.07 -0.71
N SER A 137 -5.45 -2.08 -1.49
CA SER A 137 -4.89 -3.43 -1.33
C SER A 137 -3.61 -3.58 -2.14
N ALA A 138 -2.57 -4.16 -1.55
CA ALA A 138 -1.38 -4.55 -2.28
C ALA A 138 -1.63 -5.85 -3.04
N SER A 139 -1.12 -5.96 -4.26
CA SER A 139 -1.17 -7.18 -5.05
C SER A 139 0.13 -7.38 -5.79
N ALA A 140 0.64 -8.61 -5.75
CA ALA A 140 1.77 -9.04 -6.56
C ALA A 140 1.33 -9.18 -8.02
N ARG A 141 2.18 -8.75 -8.95
CA ARG A 141 2.00 -8.93 -10.38
C ARG A 141 2.87 -10.08 -10.89
N SER A 142 2.50 -10.63 -12.04
CA SER A 142 3.29 -11.66 -12.73
C SER A 142 4.62 -11.16 -13.29
N ASP A 143 4.83 -9.83 -13.37
CA ASP A 143 6.04 -9.19 -13.89
C ASP A 143 7.07 -8.85 -12.79
N GLY A 144 6.91 -9.42 -11.60
CA GLY A 144 7.84 -9.20 -10.49
C GLY A 144 7.64 -7.91 -9.69
N ARG A 145 6.61 -7.12 -10.03
CA ARG A 145 6.31 -5.86 -9.36
C ARG A 145 5.12 -6.00 -8.43
N TRP A 146 4.99 -5.04 -7.53
CA TRP A 146 3.80 -4.87 -6.71
C TRP A 146 2.97 -3.70 -7.23
N GLU A 147 1.68 -3.78 -7.03
CA GLU A 147 0.76 -2.68 -7.28
C GLU A 147 -0.18 -2.46 -6.11
N CYS A 148 -0.51 -1.20 -5.87
CA CYS A 148 -1.63 -0.82 -5.04
C CYS A 148 -2.89 -0.77 -5.90
N ARG A 149 -3.87 -1.58 -5.54
CA ARG A 149 -5.19 -1.63 -6.15
C ARG A 149 -6.17 -0.90 -5.24
N ARG A 150 -7.10 -0.19 -5.87
CA ARG A 150 -8.22 0.43 -5.20
C ARG A 150 -9.46 0.22 -6.05
N PHE A 151 -10.60 0.08 -5.37
CA PHE A 151 -11.88 -0.05 -6.05
C PHE A 151 -12.12 1.15 -6.98
N LEU A 152 -12.40 0.87 -8.26
CA LEU A 152 -12.70 1.85 -9.32
C LEU A 152 -11.58 2.85 -9.65
N ALA A 153 -10.36 2.66 -9.13
CA ALA A 153 -9.20 3.48 -9.49
C ALA A 153 -8.18 2.66 -10.27
N SER A 154 -7.40 3.33 -11.12
CA SER A 154 -6.30 2.68 -11.83
C SER A 154 -5.25 2.15 -10.84
N PRO A 155 -4.76 0.91 -11.02
CA PRO A 155 -3.70 0.37 -10.17
C PRO A 155 -2.44 1.23 -10.29
N ARG A 156 -1.73 1.41 -9.18
CA ARG A 156 -0.44 2.14 -9.16
C ARG A 156 0.68 1.20 -8.78
N ILE A 157 1.71 1.15 -9.62
CA ILE A 157 2.91 0.36 -9.34
C ILE A 157 3.60 0.90 -8.09
N VAL A 158 3.96 0.01 -7.18
CA VAL A 158 4.71 0.32 -5.97
C VAL A 158 6.16 0.58 -6.34
N ASN A 159 6.68 1.74 -5.94
CA ASN A 159 8.10 2.01 -5.99
C ASN A 159 8.75 1.36 -4.75
N MET A 160 9.47 0.26 -4.95
CA MET A 160 10.03 -0.53 -3.86
C MET A 160 11.11 0.20 -3.07
N ASP A 161 11.94 1.03 -3.71
CA ASP A 161 12.89 1.87 -2.99
C ASP A 161 12.18 2.83 -2.03
N THR A 162 11.06 3.40 -2.46
CA THR A 162 10.26 4.29 -1.62
C THR A 162 9.62 3.53 -0.46
N ALA A 163 9.11 2.32 -0.70
CA ALA A 163 8.55 1.47 0.35
C ALA A 163 9.62 1.04 1.38
N CYS A 164 10.84 0.72 0.94
CA CYS A 164 11.96 0.44 1.83
C CYS A 164 12.35 1.67 2.65
N ARG A 165 12.41 2.85 2.04
CA ARG A 165 12.73 4.09 2.76
C ARG A 165 11.69 4.49 3.79
N ASP A 166 10.42 4.32 3.45
CA ASP A 166 9.30 4.59 4.35
C ASP A 166 9.31 3.66 5.58
N ARG A 167 9.76 2.41 5.41
CA ARG A 167 9.84 1.46 6.53
C ARG A 167 11.12 1.54 7.35
N TYR A 168 12.28 1.67 6.70
CA TYR A 168 13.58 1.45 7.33
C TYR A 168 14.46 2.71 7.43
N GLY A 169 14.05 3.83 6.82
CA GLY A 169 14.80 5.08 6.84
C GLY A 169 15.32 5.51 5.47
N ALA A 170 15.73 6.77 5.36
CA ALA A 170 16.04 7.41 4.08
C ALA A 170 17.23 6.80 3.32
N ASP A 171 18.13 6.10 4.03
CA ASP A 171 19.30 5.40 3.50
C ASP A 171 19.00 3.99 2.98
N ALA A 172 17.77 3.49 3.17
CA ALA A 172 17.35 2.20 2.65
C ALA A 172 17.11 2.24 1.13
N TYR A 173 17.38 1.12 0.47
CA TYR A 173 17.11 0.90 -0.95
C TYR A 173 16.63 -0.52 -1.18
N ALA A 174 15.94 -0.75 -2.30
CA ALA A 174 15.37 -2.04 -2.65
C ALA A 174 16.23 -2.77 -3.68
N GLN A 175 16.26 -4.10 -3.60
CA GLN A 175 16.84 -4.94 -4.64
C GLN A 175 16.02 -6.22 -4.79
N ASN A 176 15.82 -6.67 -6.02
CA ASN A 176 15.10 -7.91 -6.33
C ASN A 176 16.11 -9.00 -6.71
N SER A 177 16.11 -10.11 -5.97
CA SER A 177 17.07 -11.21 -6.18
C SER A 177 16.60 -12.27 -7.17
N THR A 178 15.29 -12.40 -7.39
CA THR A 178 14.70 -13.56 -8.10
C THR A 178 13.76 -13.17 -9.24
N SER A 179 13.63 -11.87 -9.54
CA SER A 179 12.73 -11.29 -10.57
C SER A 179 11.24 -11.50 -10.34
N ASP A 180 10.84 -12.30 -9.36
CA ASP A 180 9.45 -12.39 -8.91
C ASP A 180 9.11 -11.29 -7.89
N ALA A 181 7.82 -11.17 -7.60
CA ALA A 181 7.32 -10.12 -6.70
C ALA A 181 7.76 -10.37 -5.26
N TYR A 182 8.11 -11.59 -4.86
CA TYR A 182 8.53 -11.90 -3.49
C TYR A 182 10.05 -11.83 -3.30
N GLY A 183 10.82 -11.70 -4.39
CA GLY A 183 12.27 -11.54 -4.38
C GLY A 183 12.82 -10.20 -3.88
N TRP A 184 11.96 -9.27 -3.46
CA TRP A 184 12.35 -7.94 -3.03
C TRP A 184 12.87 -7.93 -1.60
N ASN A 185 14.07 -7.40 -1.43
CA ASN A 185 14.73 -7.18 -0.15
C ASN A 185 15.17 -5.72 -0.04
N CYS A 186 15.11 -5.17 1.19
CA CYS A 186 15.59 -3.85 1.53
C CYS A 186 16.98 -3.94 2.16
N TYR A 187 17.87 -3.04 1.75
CA TYR A 187 19.24 -2.97 2.21
C TYR A 187 19.61 -1.55 2.60
N ARG A 188 20.70 -1.41 3.35
CA ARG A 188 21.42 -0.14 3.51
C ARG A 188 22.92 -0.33 3.38
N ILE A 189 23.61 0.76 3.09
CA ILE A 189 25.07 0.78 3.01
C ILE A 189 25.64 1.20 4.36
N GLN A 190 26.34 0.29 5.04
CA GLN A 190 27.08 0.65 6.25
C GLN A 190 28.32 1.46 5.86
N SER A 191 28.35 2.72 6.30
CA SER A 191 29.57 3.54 6.24
C SER A 191 30.45 3.11 7.41
N GLY A 192 31.56 2.43 7.12
CA GLY A 192 32.57 2.01 8.11
C GLY A 192 33.51 3.14 8.50
#